data_AF-A0A8J5EQB9-F1
#
_entry.id   AF-A0A8J5EQB9-F1
#
_cell.length_a   1.000
_cell.length_b   1.000
_cell.length_c   1.000
_cell.angle_alpha   90.00
_cell.angle_beta   90.00
_cell.angle_gamma   90.00
#
_symmetry.space_group_name_H-M   'P 1'
#
loop_
_entity.id
_entity.type
_entity.pdbx_description
1 polymer ?
#
loop_
_entity_poly.entity_id
_entity_poly.type
_entity_poly.pdbx_seq_one_letter_code
_entity_poly.pdbx_strand_id
1 'polypeptide(L)'
;MSDTNYPVEKTNPNTAHLDVDNTISPSLTKEQLHPHQSFMDSNSDTDVDNNSMGMTGNDRVLYEQLRIVNAAIDDIGLTAYHWKLFCLNGMGYATDSLLILLQSLTLKSVQKEFNNDFPASTMALYGGAFLGAVFWGFSADIIGRKFAFNTSLLLSGVFAMITAGMPNLGGYCALIVLTIMGAGGNLILDTTVFLEFLPSSKQWMLTLLAFWWGIGQTVAVLVTWPLIKNYSCPDDAPVCLKKDNMGWRYCWITLGGLVLVLAILRVTVIRLVETPKFNLCEGNIEQVVEDLHKIARDGGKEISLSVEQLEACGRLDENEEKAPRQRGAWFKQLFEHLHLLYATRKLAISSSLLFLSWTIIGICYPLYTAFLPFFLESRGAELGDGSIDTTYKNLAIANACSVAGPIIAAGLLFIPSIPYGKGRKFTVGRRGAMCIGALLSMTFLFAYTAITNNAQNVAFSAVTNVTIFIYFGTLFAFTPEVLPSRCRATGNGIAIACTRIAGIFAPLIAYFGDTSSSVPIYVCAGCFAGLGVICFFYPFEPAETRAM
;
A
#
# COMPACT_ATOMS: atom_id res chain seq x y z
N MET A 1 -42.66 21.92 69.77
CA MET A 1 -42.95 23.36 69.90
C MET A 1 -42.60 24.01 68.56
N SER A 2 -43.64 24.46 67.84
CA SER A 2 -43.65 25.40 66.68
C SER A 2 -42.65 25.12 65.54
N ASP A 3 -43.01 24.56 64.38
CA ASP A 3 -43.99 25.01 63.37
C ASP A 3 -43.92 26.50 62.99
N THR A 4 -43.46 26.78 61.77
CA THR A 4 -43.98 27.85 60.87
C THR A 4 -43.55 27.60 59.40
N ASN A 5 -44.43 26.91 58.66
CA ASN A 5 -44.96 27.21 57.30
C ASN A 5 -44.66 28.62 56.75
N TYR A 6 -44.45 28.98 55.47
CA TYR A 6 -44.69 28.53 54.06
C TYR A 6 -44.11 29.69 53.16
N PRO A 7 -44.09 29.71 51.80
CA PRO A 7 -44.31 28.67 50.79
C PRO A 7 -43.25 28.61 49.65
N VAL A 8 -43.41 27.57 48.83
CA VAL A 8 -42.80 27.34 47.51
C VAL A 8 -43.68 27.95 46.42
N GLU A 9 -43.13 28.73 45.48
CA GLU A 9 -43.56 28.67 44.06
C GLU A 9 -42.50 29.16 43.04
N LYS A 10 -41.95 28.18 42.31
CA LYS A 10 -41.52 28.09 40.90
C LYS A 10 -40.93 29.31 40.17
N THR A 11 -39.67 29.16 39.73
CA THR A 11 -39.27 29.21 38.29
C THR A 11 -37.96 28.44 38.11
N ASN A 12 -37.84 27.69 37.02
CA ASN A 12 -36.66 26.93 36.54
C ASN A 12 -36.57 27.20 35.02
N PRO A 13 -35.49 26.91 34.27
CA PRO A 13 -34.08 26.63 34.56
C PRO A 13 -33.13 27.53 33.70
N ASN A 14 -31.80 27.47 33.90
CA ASN A 14 -30.80 27.21 32.81
C ASN A 14 -29.35 27.59 33.18
N THR A 15 -28.50 26.56 33.15
CA THR A 15 -27.11 26.50 32.65
C THR A 15 -26.19 27.71 32.83
N ALA A 16 -25.26 27.60 33.79
CA ALA A 16 -23.99 28.33 33.75
C ALA A 16 -22.93 27.46 33.05
N HIS A 17 -22.60 27.82 31.80
CA HIS A 17 -21.39 27.39 31.12
C HIS A 17 -20.21 28.22 31.66
N LEU A 18 -19.11 27.56 32.03
CA LEU A 18 -17.84 28.20 32.35
C LEU A 18 -17.05 28.33 31.04
N ASP A 19 -16.92 29.57 30.56
CA ASP A 19 -16.10 29.95 29.41
C ASP A 19 -14.61 29.80 29.75
N VAL A 20 -13.92 28.90 29.05
CA VAL A 20 -12.46 28.73 29.07
C VAL A 20 -11.92 29.26 27.74
N ASP A 21 -11.93 30.58 27.55
CA ASP A 21 -11.48 31.21 26.29
C ASP A 21 -10.43 32.31 26.49
N ASN A 22 -9.82 32.43 27.67
CA ASN A 22 -8.91 33.56 27.97
C ASN A 22 -7.56 33.17 28.57
N THR A 23 -6.85 32.20 27.96
CA THR A 23 -5.41 32.00 28.24
C THR A 23 -4.61 31.70 26.97
N ILE A 24 -4.55 32.65 26.04
CA ILE A 24 -3.48 32.72 25.03
C ILE A 24 -2.90 34.14 25.08
N SER A 25 -1.61 34.23 25.37
CA SER A 25 -0.83 35.47 25.48
C SER A 25 -0.80 36.25 24.15
N PRO A 26 -1.03 37.59 24.15
CA PRO A 26 -1.08 38.39 22.94
C PRO A 26 0.31 38.91 22.57
N SER A 27 1.06 38.20 21.72
CA SER A 27 2.32 38.75 21.18
C SER A 27 2.68 38.29 19.75
N LEU A 28 1.70 37.94 18.93
CA LEU A 28 1.91 37.74 17.48
C LEU A 28 0.90 38.58 16.70
N THR A 29 1.30 39.80 16.35
CA THR A 29 0.54 40.70 15.48
C THR A 29 0.42 40.11 14.08
N LYS A 30 -0.81 40.10 13.56
CA LYS A 30 -1.26 39.52 12.27
C LYS A 30 -0.65 40.13 10.99
N GLU A 31 0.44 40.90 11.07
CA GLU A 31 0.90 41.75 9.95
C GLU A 31 2.25 41.34 9.33
N GLN A 32 2.80 40.17 9.67
CA GLN A 32 4.07 39.69 9.10
C GLN A 32 3.99 38.39 8.28
N LEU A 33 2.78 37.87 7.98
CA LEU A 33 2.65 36.76 7.02
C LEU A 33 2.46 37.27 5.58
N HIS A 34 3.39 36.87 4.73
CA HIS A 34 3.42 37.02 3.28
C HIS A 34 2.12 36.55 2.57
N PRO A 35 1.87 36.96 1.31
CA PRO A 35 0.56 36.90 0.63
C PRO A 35 0.02 35.50 0.26
N HIS A 36 0.50 34.43 0.90
CA HIS A 36 -0.01 33.07 0.71
C HIS A 36 -1.24 32.74 1.58
N GLN A 37 -1.56 33.58 2.57
CA GLN A 37 -2.69 33.36 3.48
C GLN A 37 -4.05 33.55 2.79
N SER A 38 -4.17 34.49 1.85
CA SER A 38 -5.45 34.79 1.16
C SER A 38 -5.83 33.78 0.07
N PHE A 39 -4.92 32.88 -0.32
CA PHE A 39 -5.20 31.83 -1.30
C PHE A 39 -5.58 30.49 -0.66
N MET A 40 -5.30 30.29 0.63
CA MET A 40 -5.70 29.10 1.39
C MET A 40 -7.12 29.22 1.97
N ASP A 41 -7.55 30.42 2.36
CA ASP A 41 -8.89 30.66 2.92
C ASP A 41 -10.03 30.60 1.89
N SER A 42 -9.73 30.56 0.58
CA SER A 42 -10.75 30.59 -0.47
C SER A 42 -11.11 29.23 -1.08
N ASN A 43 -10.51 28.13 -0.61
CA ASN A 43 -10.88 26.76 -1.01
C ASN A 43 -10.81 25.74 0.14
N SER A 44 -10.85 26.20 1.38
CA SER A 44 -11.05 25.35 2.56
C SER A 44 -12.54 25.01 2.75
N ASP A 45 -13.17 24.36 1.76
CA ASP A 45 -14.49 23.72 1.93
C ASP A 45 -14.41 22.42 2.79
N THR A 46 -13.35 22.29 3.58
CA THR A 46 -13.24 21.38 4.71
C THR A 46 -12.72 22.15 5.91
N ASP A 47 -13.45 23.19 6.32
CA ASP A 47 -13.76 23.33 7.74
C ASP A 47 -14.47 22.04 8.16
N VAL A 48 -13.66 21.06 8.52
CA VAL A 48 -14.10 19.95 9.35
C VAL A 48 -14.53 20.63 10.64
N ASP A 49 -15.84 20.88 10.79
CA ASP A 49 -16.43 21.43 11.99
C ASP A 49 -15.77 20.77 13.21
N ASN A 50 -14.97 21.53 13.96
CA ASN A 50 -14.22 21.04 15.13
C ASN A 50 -15.16 20.41 16.19
N ASN A 51 -16.46 20.74 16.12
CA ASN A 51 -17.51 20.15 16.95
C ASN A 51 -18.08 18.81 16.41
N SER A 52 -17.87 18.47 15.13
CA SER A 52 -18.44 17.27 14.52
C SER A 52 -17.64 15.99 14.78
N MET A 53 -16.39 16.12 15.22
CA MET A 53 -15.47 14.98 15.37
C MET A 53 -15.30 14.52 16.83
N GLY A 54 -15.87 15.22 17.82
CA GLY A 54 -15.63 14.87 19.23
C GLY A 54 -14.13 14.80 19.56
N MET A 55 -13.33 15.65 18.91
CA MET A 55 -11.88 15.69 19.07
C MET A 55 -11.57 16.04 20.53
N THR A 56 -10.79 15.17 21.17
CA THR A 56 -10.27 15.41 22.52
C THR A 56 -9.29 16.59 22.50
N GLY A 57 -8.94 17.12 23.68
CA GLY A 57 -7.91 18.17 23.78
C GLY A 57 -6.60 17.76 23.10
N ASN A 58 -6.19 16.51 23.28
CA ASN A 58 -5.00 15.91 22.67
C ASN A 58 -5.08 15.86 21.13
N ASP A 59 -6.26 15.69 20.55
CA ASP A 59 -6.45 15.65 19.10
C ASP A 59 -6.17 17.01 18.45
N ARG A 60 -6.57 18.09 19.14
CA ARG A 60 -6.34 19.45 18.68
C ARG A 60 -4.86 19.83 18.78
N VAL A 61 -4.20 19.47 19.87
CA VAL A 61 -2.75 19.68 20.06
C VAL A 61 -1.95 18.97 18.96
N LEU A 62 -2.21 17.68 18.76
CA LEU A 62 -1.50 16.89 17.76
C LEU A 62 -1.71 17.43 16.34
N TYR A 63 -2.93 17.85 16.02
CA TYR A 63 -3.24 18.41 14.70
C TYR A 63 -2.39 19.67 14.40
N GLU A 64 -2.28 20.59 15.35
CA GLU A 64 -1.48 21.80 15.19
C GLU A 64 0.02 21.50 15.08
N GLN A 65 0.53 20.56 15.90
CA GLN A 65 1.91 20.09 15.82
C GLN A 65 2.23 19.45 14.46
N LEU A 66 1.34 18.58 13.96
CA LEU A 66 1.46 17.98 12.64
C LEU A 66 1.47 19.04 11.53
N ARG A 67 0.68 20.11 11.65
CA ARG A 67 0.67 21.22 10.69
C ARG A 67 2.04 21.91 10.62
N ILE A 68 2.65 22.19 11.77
CA ILE A 68 3.97 22.84 11.84
C ILE A 68 5.06 21.93 11.24
N VAL A 69 5.08 20.65 11.62
CA VAL A 69 6.04 19.67 11.07
C VAL A 69 5.87 19.48 9.56
N ASN A 70 4.63 19.42 9.08
CA ASN A 70 4.34 19.35 7.67
C ASN A 70 4.90 20.57 6.91
N ALA A 71 4.73 21.78 7.44
CA ALA A 71 5.29 23.00 6.85
C ALA A 71 6.83 22.94 6.79
N ALA A 72 7.48 22.50 7.87
CA ALA A 72 8.93 22.31 7.89
C ALA A 72 9.42 21.31 6.82
N ILE A 73 8.71 20.20 6.61
CA ILE A 73 9.03 19.23 5.54
C ILE A 73 8.90 19.87 4.15
N ASP A 74 7.92 20.74 3.94
CA ASP A 74 7.75 21.45 2.66
C ASP A 74 8.89 22.46 2.43
N ASP A 75 9.33 23.16 3.48
CA ASP A 75 10.48 24.08 3.43
C ASP A 75 11.79 23.34 3.12
N ILE A 76 11.99 22.15 3.71
CA ILE A 76 13.11 21.25 3.37
C ILE A 76 13.03 20.84 1.90
N GLY A 77 11.84 20.56 1.37
CA GLY A 77 11.67 20.13 -0.01
C GLY A 77 12.44 18.84 -0.34
N LEU A 78 12.70 18.60 -1.63
CA LEU A 78 13.34 17.36 -2.06
C LEU A 78 14.86 17.41 -1.88
N THR A 79 15.39 16.45 -1.12
CA THR A 79 16.83 16.31 -0.83
C THR A 79 17.36 14.93 -1.24
N ALA A 80 18.68 14.72 -1.17
CA ALA A 80 19.28 13.40 -1.42
C ALA A 80 18.77 12.31 -0.46
N TYR A 81 18.34 12.69 0.75
CA TYR A 81 17.71 11.77 1.70
C TYR A 81 16.40 11.19 1.16
N HIS A 82 15.58 11.99 0.49
CA HIS A 82 14.32 11.56 -0.10
C HIS A 82 14.52 10.59 -1.27
N TRP A 83 15.56 10.80 -2.10
CA TRP A 83 15.92 9.85 -3.16
C TRP A 83 16.45 8.53 -2.60
N LYS A 84 17.25 8.58 -1.53
CA LYS A 84 17.68 7.39 -0.79
C LYS A 84 16.47 6.62 -0.27
N LEU A 85 15.52 7.30 0.38
CA LEU A 85 14.27 6.69 0.83
C LEU A 85 13.45 6.11 -0.33
N PHE A 86 13.33 6.82 -1.45
CA PHE A 86 12.61 6.33 -2.63
C PHE A 86 13.18 5.01 -3.14
N CYS A 87 14.50 4.89 -3.27
CA CYS A 87 15.14 3.64 -3.68
C CYS A 87 14.96 2.54 -2.63
N LEU A 88 15.04 2.87 -1.34
CA LEU A 88 14.99 1.87 -0.27
C LEU A 88 13.59 1.31 0.01
N ASN A 89 12.57 2.16 -0.05
CA ASN A 89 11.18 1.73 -0.04
C ASN A 89 10.85 0.98 -1.35
N GLY A 90 11.40 1.45 -2.47
CA GLY A 90 11.28 0.78 -3.76
C GLY A 90 11.81 -0.65 -3.80
N MET A 91 12.99 -0.89 -3.21
CA MET A 91 13.54 -2.24 -3.09
C MET A 91 12.66 -3.19 -2.27
N GLY A 92 11.90 -2.68 -1.30
CA GLY A 92 10.89 -3.45 -0.57
C GLY A 92 9.75 -3.89 -1.50
N TYR A 93 9.17 -2.93 -2.24
CA TYR A 93 8.20 -3.19 -3.30
C TYR A 93 8.66 -4.23 -4.33
N ALA A 94 9.91 -4.11 -4.79
CA ALA A 94 10.50 -5.07 -5.73
C ALA A 94 10.64 -6.47 -5.10
N THR A 95 11.00 -6.54 -3.83
CA THR A 95 11.12 -7.81 -3.11
C THR A 95 9.76 -8.49 -2.95
N ASP A 96 8.72 -7.74 -2.59
CA ASP A 96 7.39 -8.30 -2.37
C ASP A 96 6.82 -8.92 -3.64
N SER A 97 6.96 -8.21 -4.77
CA SER A 97 6.51 -8.72 -6.07
C SER A 97 7.33 -9.94 -6.52
N LEU A 98 8.64 -9.92 -6.26
CA LEU A 98 9.57 -11.00 -6.57
C LEU A 98 9.25 -12.28 -5.79
N LEU A 99 9.00 -12.19 -4.48
CA LEU A 99 8.69 -13.36 -3.66
C LEU A 99 7.34 -13.98 -4.03
N ILE A 100 6.34 -13.13 -4.34
CA ILE A 100 5.05 -13.61 -4.83
C ILE A 100 5.22 -14.34 -6.17
N LEU A 101 5.96 -13.75 -7.10
CA LEU A 101 6.16 -14.34 -8.42
C LEU A 101 7.03 -15.60 -8.38
N LEU A 102 8.04 -15.65 -7.50
CA LEU A 102 8.90 -16.82 -7.29
C LEU A 102 8.10 -18.07 -6.95
N GLN A 103 7.09 -17.97 -6.07
CA GLN A 103 6.22 -19.11 -5.78
C GLN A 103 5.48 -19.60 -7.03
N SER A 104 4.94 -18.68 -7.85
CA SER A 104 4.28 -19.02 -9.12
C SER A 104 5.24 -19.66 -10.13
N LEU A 105 6.46 -19.14 -10.25
CA LEU A 105 7.46 -19.66 -11.21
C LEU A 105 7.98 -21.06 -10.83
N THR A 106 8.00 -21.38 -9.53
CA THR A 106 8.45 -22.68 -9.02
C THR A 106 7.32 -23.68 -8.82
N LEU A 107 6.05 -23.27 -9.00
CA LEU A 107 4.86 -24.05 -8.69
C LEU A 107 4.87 -25.43 -9.36
N LYS A 108 5.05 -25.48 -10.69
CA LYS A 108 5.01 -26.75 -11.44
C LYS A 108 6.06 -27.75 -10.96
N SER A 109 7.30 -27.31 -10.77
CA SER A 109 8.41 -28.15 -10.29
C SER A 109 8.13 -28.71 -8.89
N VAL A 110 7.50 -27.93 -8.03
CA VAL A 110 7.12 -28.34 -6.67
C VAL A 110 5.94 -29.32 -6.67
N GLN A 111 4.91 -29.05 -7.48
CA GLN A 111 3.76 -29.95 -7.63
C GLN A 111 4.18 -31.32 -8.15
N LYS A 112 5.10 -31.34 -9.13
CA LYS A 112 5.66 -32.57 -9.68
C LYS A 112 6.44 -33.39 -8.65
N GLU A 113 7.21 -32.74 -7.78
CA GLU A 113 8.00 -33.44 -6.74
C GLU A 113 7.14 -34.00 -5.62
N PHE A 114 6.11 -33.27 -5.19
CA PHE A 114 5.24 -33.68 -4.09
C PHE A 114 3.96 -34.40 -4.53
N ASN A 115 3.80 -34.63 -5.84
CA ASN A 115 2.66 -35.32 -6.45
C ASN A 115 1.31 -34.76 -5.95
N ASN A 116 1.14 -33.44 -6.07
CA ASN A 116 -0.04 -32.74 -5.57
C ASN A 116 -0.53 -31.70 -6.58
N ASP A 117 -1.71 -31.95 -7.15
CA ASP A 117 -2.32 -31.10 -8.16
C ASP A 117 -3.07 -29.91 -7.57
N PHE A 118 -3.54 -30.01 -6.32
CA PHE A 118 -4.20 -28.91 -5.64
C PHE A 118 -3.25 -27.70 -5.47
N PRO A 119 -3.68 -26.45 -5.68
CA PRO A 119 -2.81 -25.26 -5.56
C PRO A 119 -2.47 -24.89 -4.09
N ALA A 120 -2.00 -25.86 -3.30
CA ALA A 120 -1.75 -25.75 -1.86
C ALA A 120 -0.78 -24.62 -1.50
N SER A 121 0.32 -24.51 -2.25
CA SER A 121 1.33 -23.48 -2.01
C SER A 121 0.85 -22.08 -2.41
N THR A 122 -0.03 -21.98 -3.41
CA THR A 122 -0.70 -20.73 -3.77
C THR A 122 -1.69 -20.33 -2.68
N MET A 123 -2.45 -21.28 -2.11
CA MET A 123 -3.30 -21.01 -0.93
C MET A 123 -2.47 -20.52 0.26
N ALA A 124 -1.33 -21.17 0.51
CA ALA A 124 -0.39 -20.79 1.55
C ALA A 124 0.16 -19.37 1.33
N LEU A 125 0.46 -18.99 0.08
CA LEU A 125 0.90 -17.64 -0.27
C LEU A 125 -0.17 -16.59 0.05
N TYR A 126 -1.42 -16.81 -0.35
CA TYR A 126 -2.51 -15.88 -0.02
C TYR A 126 -2.78 -15.82 1.48
N GLY A 127 -2.74 -16.95 2.18
CA GLY A 127 -2.85 -17.03 3.63
C GLY A 127 -1.74 -16.26 4.34
N GLY A 128 -0.49 -16.46 3.93
CA GLY A 128 0.66 -15.70 4.43
C GLY A 128 0.54 -14.20 4.16
N ALA A 129 0.12 -13.82 2.97
CA ALA A 129 -0.06 -12.40 2.61
C ALA A 129 -1.18 -11.74 3.43
N PHE A 130 -2.29 -12.45 3.66
CA PHE A 130 -3.38 -11.98 4.53
C PHE A 130 -2.91 -11.83 5.97
N LEU A 131 -2.27 -12.85 6.53
CA LEU A 131 -1.74 -12.82 7.89
C LEU A 131 -0.70 -11.70 8.06
N GLY A 132 0.17 -11.50 7.05
CA GLY A 132 1.15 -10.43 7.03
C GLY A 132 0.50 -9.05 7.02
N ALA A 133 -0.50 -8.84 6.16
CA ALA A 133 -1.21 -7.56 6.08
C ALA A 133 -1.91 -7.18 7.39
N VAL A 134 -2.56 -8.17 8.01
CA VAL A 134 -3.22 -8.01 9.32
C VAL A 134 -2.19 -7.78 10.43
N PHE A 135 -1.17 -8.63 10.52
CA PHE A 135 -0.16 -8.56 11.58
C PHE A 135 0.62 -7.25 11.52
N TRP A 136 1.19 -6.90 10.37
CA TRP A 136 2.00 -5.69 10.24
C TRP A 136 1.15 -4.42 10.19
N GLY A 137 -0.04 -4.46 9.58
CA GLY A 137 -0.94 -3.31 9.54
C GLY A 137 -1.39 -2.85 10.92
N PHE A 138 -1.56 -3.79 11.86
CA PHE A 138 -1.97 -3.47 13.23
C PHE A 138 -0.79 -3.28 14.19
N SER A 139 0.30 -4.02 14.01
CA SER A 139 1.46 -3.93 14.91
C SER A 139 2.35 -2.73 14.63
N ALA A 140 2.46 -2.27 13.37
CA ALA A 140 3.38 -1.21 12.96
C ALA A 140 3.22 0.09 13.76
N ASP A 141 1.98 0.45 14.08
CA ASP A 141 1.66 1.66 14.85
C ASP A 141 1.95 1.50 16.36
N ILE A 142 2.30 0.29 16.83
CA ILE A 142 2.58 -0.01 18.25
C ILE A 142 4.06 -0.28 18.50
N ILE A 143 4.71 -1.04 17.62
CA ILE A 143 6.13 -1.46 17.77
C ILE A 143 7.12 -0.44 17.18
N GLY A 144 6.61 0.59 16.50
CA GLY A 144 7.41 1.53 15.72
C GLY A 144 7.67 1.06 14.31
N ARG A 145 7.63 2.00 13.37
CA ARG A 145 7.67 1.69 11.94
C ARG A 145 9.05 1.28 11.51
N LYS A 146 10.11 1.89 12.06
CA LYS A 146 11.50 1.52 11.77
C LYS A 146 11.79 0.06 12.13
N PHE A 147 11.31 -0.41 13.28
CA PHE A 147 11.55 -1.79 13.72
C PHE A 147 10.79 -2.78 12.85
N ALA A 148 9.50 -2.52 12.61
CA ALA A 148 8.66 -3.34 11.75
C ALA A 148 9.24 -3.44 10.33
N PHE A 149 9.68 -2.31 9.78
CA PHE A 149 10.19 -2.16 8.42
C PHE A 149 11.48 -2.93 8.13
N ASN A 150 12.36 -3.06 9.12
CA ASN A 150 13.60 -3.82 8.95
C ASN A 150 13.40 -5.31 9.22
N THR A 151 12.57 -5.63 10.22
CA THR A 151 12.36 -7.02 10.64
C THR A 151 11.54 -7.82 9.61
N SER A 152 10.53 -7.19 8.98
CA SER A 152 9.69 -7.78 7.94
C SER A 152 10.51 -8.38 6.78
N LEU A 153 11.41 -7.57 6.22
CA LEU A 153 12.25 -7.93 5.08
C LEU A 153 13.36 -8.91 5.44
N LEU A 154 13.93 -8.79 6.65
CA LEU A 154 14.93 -9.74 7.14
C LEU A 154 14.33 -11.15 7.29
N LEU A 155 13.16 -11.24 7.93
CA LEU A 155 12.47 -12.52 8.13
C LEU A 155 12.05 -13.14 6.80
N SER A 156 11.55 -12.34 5.85
CA SER A 156 11.16 -12.87 4.54
C SER A 156 12.35 -13.46 3.78
N GLY A 157 13.51 -12.79 3.76
CA GLY A 157 14.72 -13.32 3.12
C GLY A 157 15.22 -14.61 3.76
N VAL A 158 15.25 -14.68 5.09
CA VAL A 158 15.69 -15.88 5.82
C VAL A 158 14.75 -17.06 5.57
N PHE A 159 13.44 -16.89 5.74
CA PHE A 159 12.48 -17.97 5.51
C PHE A 159 12.42 -18.39 4.04
N ALA A 160 12.58 -17.47 3.10
CA ALA A 160 12.66 -17.78 1.67
C ALA A 160 13.80 -18.76 1.36
N MET A 161 14.99 -18.54 1.94
CA MET A 161 16.11 -19.48 1.75
C MET A 161 15.85 -20.83 2.40
N ILE A 162 15.27 -20.85 3.61
CA ILE A 162 14.96 -22.11 4.32
C ILE A 162 13.90 -22.92 3.55
N THR A 163 13.00 -22.26 2.80
CA THR A 163 11.97 -22.90 1.96
C THR A 163 12.56 -23.92 0.99
N ALA A 164 13.75 -23.66 0.45
CA ALA A 164 14.44 -24.58 -0.45
C ALA A 164 14.80 -25.95 0.20
N GLY A 165 14.95 -25.97 1.52
CA GLY A 165 15.32 -27.17 2.28
C GLY A 165 14.15 -28.09 2.62
N MET A 166 12.91 -27.70 2.33
CA MET A 166 11.74 -28.43 2.81
C MET A 166 11.59 -29.82 2.16
N PRO A 167 11.41 -30.89 2.96
CA PRO A 167 11.35 -32.26 2.45
C PRO A 167 9.94 -32.71 2.07
N ASN A 168 8.91 -31.95 2.41
CA ASN A 168 7.51 -32.26 2.13
C ASN A 168 6.69 -30.99 1.87
N LEU A 169 5.51 -31.16 1.26
CA LEU A 169 4.63 -30.06 0.87
C LEU A 169 4.13 -29.25 2.07
N GLY A 170 3.82 -29.88 3.19
CA GLY A 170 3.33 -29.18 4.39
C GLY A 170 4.37 -28.20 4.95
N GLY A 171 5.62 -28.63 5.07
CA GLY A 171 6.74 -27.77 5.47
C GLY A 171 7.01 -26.66 4.45
N TYR A 172 6.94 -26.97 3.15
CA TYR A 172 7.06 -25.97 2.09
C TYR A 172 5.99 -24.88 2.20
N CYS A 173 4.71 -25.27 2.34
CA CYS A 173 3.59 -24.34 2.52
C CYS A 173 3.74 -23.52 3.82
N ALA A 174 4.16 -24.13 4.92
CA ALA A 174 4.39 -23.42 6.18
C ALA A 174 5.47 -22.33 6.03
N LEU A 175 6.57 -22.62 5.34
CA LEU A 175 7.60 -21.61 5.09
C LEU A 175 7.20 -20.56 4.06
N ILE A 176 6.36 -20.89 3.08
CA ILE A 176 5.72 -19.87 2.23
C ILE A 176 4.90 -18.91 3.08
N VAL A 177 4.05 -19.43 3.98
CA VAL A 177 3.25 -18.57 4.87
C VAL A 177 4.16 -17.62 5.64
N LEU A 178 5.23 -18.12 6.26
CA LEU A 178 6.15 -17.29 7.04
C LEU A 178 6.92 -16.27 6.17
N THR A 179 7.39 -16.68 4.99
CA THR A 179 8.11 -15.83 4.04
C THR A 179 7.23 -14.66 3.59
N ILE A 180 6.01 -14.97 3.14
CA ILE A 180 5.08 -13.98 2.60
C ILE A 180 4.44 -13.15 3.71
N MET A 181 4.24 -13.71 4.91
CA MET A 181 3.83 -12.94 6.09
C MET A 181 4.89 -11.89 6.46
N GLY A 182 6.18 -12.23 6.36
CA GLY A 182 7.27 -11.26 6.48
C GLY A 182 7.18 -10.17 5.42
N ALA A 183 7.06 -10.54 4.14
CA ALA A 183 6.95 -9.59 3.04
C ALA A 183 5.73 -8.66 3.13
N GLY A 184 4.60 -9.15 3.66
CA GLY A 184 3.34 -8.39 3.75
C GLY A 184 3.44 -7.06 4.52
N GLY A 185 4.44 -6.91 5.40
CA GLY A 185 4.68 -5.65 6.12
C GLY A 185 5.24 -4.53 5.25
N ASN A 186 6.03 -4.86 4.21
CA ASN A 186 6.65 -3.88 3.34
C ASN A 186 5.60 -3.11 2.54
N LEU A 187 4.58 -3.78 1.99
CA LEU A 187 3.46 -3.14 1.28
C LEU A 187 2.78 -2.03 2.08
N ILE A 188 2.70 -2.19 3.40
CA ILE A 188 2.04 -1.24 4.29
C ILE A 188 3.03 -0.13 4.69
N LEU A 189 4.24 -0.52 5.08
CA LEU A 189 5.21 0.38 5.68
C LEU A 189 5.96 1.22 4.64
N ASP A 190 6.30 0.68 3.48
CA ASP A 190 7.12 1.36 2.47
C ASP A 190 6.45 2.66 1.98
N THR A 191 5.15 2.60 1.71
CA THR A 191 4.38 3.79 1.29
C THR A 191 4.15 4.77 2.44
N THR A 192 3.87 4.26 3.63
CA THR A 192 3.57 5.06 4.82
C THR A 192 4.81 5.83 5.31
N VAL A 193 5.96 5.14 5.41
CA VAL A 193 7.25 5.75 5.77
C VAL A 193 7.63 6.78 4.73
N PHE A 194 7.53 6.45 3.43
CA PHE A 194 7.93 7.39 2.40
C PHE A 194 7.05 8.64 2.36
N LEU A 195 5.72 8.49 2.46
CA LEU A 195 4.76 9.61 2.46
C LEU A 195 5.01 10.60 3.60
N GLU A 196 5.44 10.13 4.77
CA GLU A 196 5.62 11.01 5.93
C GLU A 196 6.88 11.86 5.91
N PHE A 197 7.87 11.50 5.09
CA PHE A 197 9.00 12.36 4.80
C PHE A 197 8.78 13.21 3.56
N LEU A 198 7.80 12.89 2.71
CA LEU A 198 7.68 13.47 1.38
C LEU A 198 7.05 14.88 1.43
N PRO A 199 7.68 15.89 0.80
CA PRO A 199 7.05 17.20 0.61
C PRO A 199 5.79 17.09 -0.23
N SER A 200 4.80 17.93 0.06
CA SER A 200 3.49 17.94 -0.60
C SER A 200 3.61 18.04 -2.13
N SER A 201 4.49 18.91 -2.62
CA SER A 201 4.73 19.10 -4.07
C SER A 201 5.31 17.87 -4.79
N LYS A 202 5.80 16.87 -4.06
CA LYS A 202 6.47 15.67 -4.61
C LYS A 202 5.71 14.38 -4.39
N GLN A 203 4.46 14.44 -3.91
CA GLN A 203 3.62 13.25 -3.67
C GLN A 203 3.42 12.35 -4.90
N TRP A 204 3.58 12.87 -6.12
CA TRP A 204 3.59 12.04 -7.34
C TRP A 204 4.61 10.88 -7.28
N MET A 205 5.70 11.03 -6.51
CA MET A 205 6.71 9.99 -6.32
C MET A 205 6.14 8.72 -5.65
N LEU A 206 5.06 8.82 -4.88
CA LEU A 206 4.38 7.65 -4.31
C LEU A 206 3.74 6.77 -5.37
N THR A 207 3.16 7.36 -6.42
CA THR A 207 2.65 6.57 -7.56
C THR A 207 3.79 6.04 -8.40
N LEU A 208 4.84 6.84 -8.60
CA LEU A 208 6.02 6.35 -9.28
C LEU A 208 6.61 5.14 -8.56
N LEU A 209 6.62 5.09 -7.22
CA LEU A 209 7.18 4.01 -6.40
C LEU A 209 6.74 2.61 -6.85
N ALA A 210 5.51 2.46 -7.35
CA ALA A 210 5.02 1.17 -7.84
C ALA A 210 5.79 0.63 -9.05
N PHE A 211 6.61 1.43 -9.76
CA PHE A 211 7.43 0.95 -10.88
C PHE A 211 8.45 -0.12 -10.45
N TRP A 212 8.88 -0.08 -9.18
CA TRP A 212 9.75 -1.09 -8.59
C TRP A 212 9.12 -2.49 -8.58
N TRP A 213 7.78 -2.58 -8.58
CA TRP A 213 7.07 -3.85 -8.66
C TRP A 213 7.46 -4.63 -9.92
N GLY A 214 7.45 -3.96 -11.08
CA GLY A 214 7.83 -4.56 -12.36
C GLY A 214 9.30 -4.97 -12.39
N ILE A 215 10.19 -4.15 -11.81
CA ILE A 215 11.62 -4.49 -11.66
C ILE A 215 11.79 -5.80 -10.88
N GLY A 216 11.11 -5.94 -9.74
CA GLY A 216 11.15 -7.15 -8.92
C GLY A 216 10.70 -8.39 -9.69
N GLN A 217 9.58 -8.28 -10.41
CA GLN A 217 9.06 -9.39 -11.23
C GLN A 217 10.02 -9.75 -12.38
N THR A 218 10.58 -8.78 -13.07
CA THR A 218 11.55 -9.01 -14.15
C THR A 218 12.80 -9.71 -13.63
N VAL A 219 13.35 -9.27 -12.50
CA VAL A 219 14.50 -9.93 -11.85
C VAL A 219 14.15 -11.36 -11.47
N ALA A 220 12.97 -11.60 -10.89
CA ALA A 220 12.52 -12.94 -10.53
C ALA A 220 12.49 -13.88 -11.75
N VAL A 221 11.89 -13.44 -12.86
CA VAL A 221 11.80 -14.23 -14.09
C VAL A 221 13.18 -14.50 -14.68
N LEU A 222 14.03 -13.48 -14.80
CA LEU A 222 15.35 -13.59 -15.43
C LEU A 222 16.31 -14.50 -14.64
N VAL A 223 16.24 -14.48 -13.30
CA VAL A 223 17.06 -15.37 -12.46
C VAL A 223 16.49 -16.79 -12.46
N THR A 224 15.17 -16.93 -12.41
CA THR A 224 14.51 -18.25 -12.34
C THR A 224 14.62 -19.02 -13.66
N TRP A 225 14.59 -18.33 -14.80
CA TRP A 225 14.63 -18.95 -16.13
C TRP A 225 15.80 -19.95 -16.32
N PRO A 226 17.09 -19.55 -16.19
CA PRO A 226 18.18 -20.50 -16.37
C PRO A 226 18.21 -21.59 -15.29
N LEU A 227 17.73 -21.32 -14.09
CA LEU A 227 17.72 -22.28 -12.99
C LEU A 227 16.68 -23.38 -13.21
N ILE A 228 15.46 -23.00 -13.63
CA ILE A 228 14.40 -23.97 -13.93
C ILE A 228 14.76 -24.77 -15.18
N LYS A 229 15.21 -24.09 -16.25
CA LYS A 229 15.57 -24.75 -17.51
C LYS A 229 16.64 -25.83 -17.34
N ASN A 230 17.71 -25.53 -16.60
CA ASN A 230 18.88 -26.40 -16.55
C ASN A 230 18.85 -27.42 -15.40
N TYR A 231 18.04 -27.20 -14.36
CA TYR A 231 18.06 -28.00 -13.13
C TYR A 231 16.69 -28.54 -12.70
N SER A 232 15.68 -28.51 -13.58
CA SER A 232 14.38 -29.12 -13.32
C SER A 232 14.07 -30.23 -14.31
N CYS A 233 13.25 -31.19 -13.89
CA CYS A 233 12.79 -32.24 -14.78
C CYS A 233 11.99 -31.66 -15.95
N PRO A 234 12.12 -32.22 -17.17
CA PRO A 234 11.20 -31.95 -18.27
C PRO A 234 9.74 -32.23 -17.86
N ASP A 235 8.78 -31.49 -18.44
CA ASP A 235 7.36 -31.62 -18.11
C ASP A 235 6.84 -33.05 -18.38
N ASP A 236 7.29 -33.69 -19.45
CA ASP A 236 6.93 -35.04 -19.90
C ASP A 236 7.69 -36.18 -19.20
N ALA A 237 8.65 -35.86 -18.32
CA ALA A 237 9.44 -36.89 -17.65
C ALA A 237 8.55 -37.76 -16.73
N PRO A 238 8.49 -39.10 -16.93
CA PRO A 238 7.60 -40.01 -16.19
C PRO A 238 8.03 -40.24 -14.74
N VAL A 239 9.33 -40.06 -14.43
CA VAL A 239 9.89 -40.12 -13.08
C VAL A 239 10.77 -38.91 -12.88
N CYS A 240 10.51 -38.14 -11.83
CA CYS A 240 11.30 -36.96 -11.48
C CYS A 240 11.92 -37.17 -10.09
N LEU A 241 13.20 -37.51 -10.06
CA LEU A 241 13.93 -37.68 -8.81
C LEU A 241 14.32 -36.31 -8.25
N LYS A 242 14.35 -36.19 -6.92
CA LYS A 242 14.76 -34.95 -6.24
C LYS A 242 16.09 -34.38 -6.75
N LYS A 243 17.07 -35.24 -7.05
CA LYS A 243 18.39 -34.84 -7.57
C LYS A 243 18.34 -34.14 -8.94
N ASP A 244 17.32 -34.45 -9.73
CA ASP A 244 17.12 -33.93 -11.08
C ASP A 244 16.10 -32.77 -11.10
N ASN A 245 15.58 -32.38 -9.92
CA ASN A 245 14.59 -31.31 -9.72
C ASN A 245 15.07 -30.25 -8.71
N MET A 246 16.34 -29.90 -8.77
CA MET A 246 16.96 -28.93 -7.85
C MET A 246 16.67 -27.47 -8.22
N GLY A 247 16.16 -27.21 -9.42
CA GLY A 247 15.94 -25.86 -9.96
C GLY A 247 15.12 -24.97 -9.05
N TRP A 248 13.97 -25.44 -8.55
CA TRP A 248 13.14 -24.65 -7.64
C TRP A 248 13.86 -24.30 -6.34
N ARG A 249 14.67 -25.22 -5.78
CA ARG A 249 15.47 -24.98 -4.58
C ARG A 249 16.52 -23.90 -4.81
N TYR A 250 17.20 -23.97 -5.94
CA TYR A 250 18.16 -22.93 -6.31
C TYR A 250 17.48 -21.58 -6.45
N CYS A 251 16.28 -21.51 -7.03
CA CYS A 251 15.53 -20.25 -7.15
C CYS A 251 15.24 -19.62 -5.78
N TRP A 252 14.74 -20.43 -4.82
CA TRP A 252 14.47 -19.96 -3.45
C TRP A 252 15.74 -19.53 -2.70
N ILE A 253 16.86 -20.25 -2.87
CA ILE A 253 18.15 -19.86 -2.28
C ILE A 253 18.67 -18.56 -2.90
N THR A 254 18.69 -18.45 -4.23
CA THR A 254 19.28 -17.29 -4.91
C THR A 254 18.46 -16.03 -4.69
N LEU A 255 17.14 -16.12 -4.87
CA LEU A 255 16.25 -14.96 -4.72
C LEU A 255 16.00 -14.63 -3.24
N GLY A 256 15.88 -15.63 -2.35
CA GLY A 256 15.85 -15.39 -0.91
C GLY A 256 17.15 -14.76 -0.39
N GLY A 257 18.31 -15.20 -0.92
CA GLY A 257 19.61 -14.62 -0.64
C GLY A 257 19.73 -13.18 -1.14
N LEU A 258 19.22 -12.87 -2.33
CA LEU A 258 19.11 -11.50 -2.83
C LEU A 258 18.29 -10.63 -1.87
N VAL A 259 17.12 -11.11 -1.45
CA VAL A 259 16.28 -10.39 -0.47
C VAL A 259 17.02 -10.17 0.85
N LEU A 260 17.77 -11.15 1.35
CA LEU A 260 18.57 -10.99 2.56
C LEU A 260 19.67 -9.94 2.39
N VAL A 261 20.35 -9.90 1.24
CA VAL A 261 21.33 -8.85 0.93
C VAL A 261 20.65 -7.47 0.92
N LEU A 262 19.48 -7.34 0.28
CA LEU A 262 18.71 -6.10 0.29
C LEU A 262 18.28 -5.69 1.71
N ALA A 263 17.91 -6.65 2.57
CA ALA A 263 17.60 -6.40 3.99
C ALA A 263 18.81 -5.86 4.76
N ILE A 264 20.00 -6.40 4.52
CA ILE A 264 21.25 -5.91 5.13
C ILE A 264 21.59 -4.52 4.62
N LEU A 265 21.45 -4.27 3.32
CA LEU A 265 21.68 -2.95 2.70
C LEU A 265 20.70 -1.90 3.26
N ARG A 266 19.44 -2.26 3.48
CA ARG A 266 18.41 -1.40 4.07
C ARG A 266 18.84 -0.87 5.44
N VAL A 267 19.43 -1.71 6.30
CA VAL A 267 19.90 -1.31 7.64
C VAL A 267 21.22 -0.53 7.58
N THR A 268 22.15 -0.92 6.70
CA THR A 268 23.53 -0.39 6.70
C THR A 268 23.69 0.93 5.94
N VAL A 269 22.95 1.15 4.84
CA VAL A 269 23.20 2.27 3.92
C VAL A 269 22.48 3.56 4.32
N ILE A 270 21.20 3.48 4.71
CA ILE A 270 20.35 4.68 4.88
C ILE A 270 20.08 5.02 6.35
N ARG A 271 20.29 4.07 7.27
CA ARG A 271 20.08 4.23 8.72
C ARG A 271 18.81 5.04 9.00
N LEU A 272 17.67 4.49 8.56
CA LEU A 272 16.35 5.11 8.70
C LEU A 272 16.14 5.65 10.13
N VAL A 273 15.79 6.92 10.24
CA VAL A 273 15.26 7.52 11.48
C VAL A 273 13.76 7.24 11.56
N GLU A 274 13.21 7.22 12.77
CA GLU A 274 11.78 6.99 12.92
C GLU A 274 10.97 8.13 12.31
N THR A 275 9.74 7.87 11.86
CA THR A 275 8.99 8.88 11.10
C THR A 275 8.58 10.07 11.98
N PRO A 276 8.62 11.32 11.47
CA PRO A 276 8.31 12.51 12.27
C PRO A 276 6.91 12.47 12.89
N LYS A 277 5.92 12.00 12.12
CA LYS A 277 4.54 11.91 12.62
C LYS A 277 4.39 10.83 13.69
N PHE A 278 5.08 9.70 13.57
CA PHE A 278 5.07 8.67 14.62
C PHE A 278 5.70 9.19 15.91
N ASN A 279 6.89 9.80 15.82
CA ASN A 279 7.55 10.37 16.99
C ASN A 279 6.73 11.49 17.66
N LEU A 280 6.01 12.30 16.89
CA LEU A 280 5.08 13.29 17.44
C LEU A 280 3.92 12.63 18.21
N CYS A 281 3.31 11.58 17.67
CA CYS A 281 2.27 10.84 18.37
C CYS A 281 2.78 10.25 19.69
N GLU A 282 4.01 9.75 19.72
CA GLU A 282 4.64 9.23 20.95
C GLU A 282 5.15 10.33 21.91
N GLY A 283 4.95 11.62 21.58
CA GLY A 283 5.42 12.74 22.40
C GLY A 283 6.93 13.04 22.31
N ASN A 284 7.66 12.40 21.40
CA ASN A 284 9.11 12.55 21.23
C ASN A 284 9.47 13.82 20.41
N ILE A 285 9.04 15.00 20.88
CA ILE A 285 9.16 16.29 20.18
C ILE A 285 10.63 16.64 19.87
N GLU A 286 11.52 16.48 20.83
CA GLU A 286 12.95 16.82 20.69
C GLU A 286 13.61 16.05 19.53
N GLN A 287 13.33 14.75 19.43
CA GLN A 287 13.85 13.88 18.38
C GLN A 287 13.34 14.30 17.00
N VAL A 288 12.07 14.71 16.90
CA VAL A 288 11.47 15.20 15.63
C VAL A 288 12.22 16.44 15.14
N VAL A 289 12.47 17.40 16.02
CA VAL A 289 13.19 18.62 15.69
C VAL A 289 14.62 18.28 15.27
N GLU A 290 15.33 17.46 16.04
CA GLU A 290 16.70 17.06 15.71
C GLU A 290 16.82 16.36 14.35
N ASP A 291 15.95 15.38 14.07
CA ASP A 291 15.97 14.61 12.84
C ASP A 291 15.65 15.47 11.61
N LEU A 292 14.66 16.37 11.71
CA LEU A 292 14.32 17.27 10.60
C LEU A 292 15.42 18.30 10.34
N HIS A 293 16.03 18.85 11.40
CA HIS A 293 17.21 19.72 11.25
C HIS A 293 18.39 18.99 10.61
N LYS A 294 18.61 17.73 10.97
CA LYS A 294 19.65 16.91 10.34
C LYS A 294 19.36 16.68 8.85
N ILE A 295 18.13 16.32 8.49
CA ILE A 295 17.73 16.14 7.09
C ILE A 295 17.85 17.46 6.30
N ALA A 296 17.50 18.59 6.92
CA ALA A 296 17.66 19.91 6.34
C ALA A 296 19.14 20.22 6.06
N ARG A 297 20.01 20.06 7.07
CA ARG A 297 21.46 20.28 6.96
C ARG A 297 22.10 19.40 5.90
N ASP A 298 21.76 18.11 5.88
CA ASP A 298 22.25 17.16 4.85
C ASP A 298 21.77 17.54 3.44
N GLY A 299 20.64 18.24 3.35
CA GLY A 299 20.10 18.83 2.12
C GLY A 299 20.62 20.23 1.78
N GLY A 300 21.52 20.80 2.59
CA GLY A 300 22.04 22.16 2.40
C GLY A 300 21.02 23.26 2.71
N LYS A 301 20.05 22.99 3.59
CA LYS A 301 19.00 23.93 4.01
C LYS A 301 19.00 24.14 5.51
N GLU A 302 18.42 25.27 5.92
CA GLU A 302 18.12 25.57 7.32
C GLU A 302 16.61 25.76 7.46
N ILE A 303 16.07 25.32 8.60
CA ILE A 303 14.65 25.44 8.94
C ILE A 303 14.52 26.14 10.30
N SER A 304 13.42 26.86 10.50
CA SER A 304 13.13 27.57 11.75
C SER A 304 12.38 26.72 12.80
N LEU A 305 12.20 25.42 12.53
CA LEU A 305 11.48 24.51 13.42
C LEU A 305 12.18 24.44 14.78
N SER A 306 11.46 24.66 15.87
CA SER A 306 12.02 24.57 17.23
C SER A 306 11.13 23.74 18.16
N VAL A 307 11.71 23.26 19.26
CA VAL A 307 10.98 22.50 20.28
C VAL A 307 9.90 23.39 20.91
N GLU A 308 10.24 24.66 21.18
CA GLU A 308 9.35 25.63 21.79
C GLU A 308 8.11 25.90 20.93
N GLN A 309 8.24 25.89 19.60
CA GLN A 309 7.10 26.05 18.68
C GLN A 309 6.11 24.90 18.80
N LEU A 310 6.59 23.67 18.96
CA LEU A 310 5.73 22.48 19.07
C LEU A 310 5.13 22.35 20.48
N GLU A 311 5.88 22.73 21.51
CA GLU A 311 5.38 22.76 22.90
C GLU A 311 4.38 23.89 23.14
N ALA A 312 4.48 25.01 22.41
CA ALA A 312 3.51 26.09 22.46
C ALA A 312 2.10 25.66 22.01
N CYS A 313 1.98 24.57 21.23
CA CYS A 313 0.70 23.97 20.87
C CYS A 313 0.06 23.18 22.03
N GLY A 314 0.81 22.88 23.09
CA GLY A 314 0.45 21.95 24.16
C GLY A 314 1.31 20.69 24.15
N ARG A 315 1.26 19.91 25.24
CA ARG A 315 1.82 18.56 25.32
C ARG A 315 0.67 17.55 25.40
N LEU A 316 0.88 16.38 24.81
CA LEU A 316 -0.08 15.28 24.91
C LEU A 316 -0.13 14.79 26.36
N ASP A 317 -1.34 14.64 26.92
CA ASP A 317 -1.51 14.16 28.29
C ASP A 317 -1.04 12.69 28.41
N GLU A 318 0.09 12.47 29.09
CA GLU A 318 0.65 11.13 29.33
C GLU A 318 -0.33 10.16 30.02
N ASN A 319 -1.34 10.69 30.72
CA ASN A 319 -2.34 9.90 31.46
C ASN A 319 -3.47 9.36 30.58
N GLU A 320 -3.76 9.95 29.42
CA GLU A 320 -4.74 9.41 28.46
C GLU A 320 -4.13 8.28 27.61
N GLU A 321 -2.84 8.38 27.25
CA GLU A 321 -2.14 7.36 26.46
C GLU A 321 -1.68 6.15 27.27
N LYS A 322 -1.40 6.30 28.57
CA LYS A 322 -1.02 5.20 29.48
C LYS A 322 -2.23 4.42 30.03
N ALA A 323 -3.36 4.39 29.32
CA ALA A 323 -4.37 3.35 29.59
C ALA A 323 -3.66 1.98 29.53
N PRO A 324 -3.77 1.15 30.57
CA PRO A 324 -2.82 0.07 30.79
C PRO A 324 -2.82 -0.87 29.59
N ARG A 325 -1.63 -1.29 29.15
CA ARG A 325 -1.35 -2.41 28.22
C ARG A 325 -1.93 -3.72 28.80
N GLN A 326 -3.24 -3.77 29.02
CA GLN A 326 -4.00 -4.94 29.44
C GLN A 326 -4.16 -5.85 28.23
N ARG A 327 -4.07 -7.17 28.46
CA ARG A 327 -4.48 -8.18 27.48
C ARG A 327 -5.93 -7.86 27.04
N GLY A 328 -6.08 -7.36 25.81
CA GLY A 328 -7.36 -6.87 25.26
C GLY A 328 -7.31 -5.45 24.67
N ALA A 329 -6.32 -4.63 25.05
CA ALA A 329 -6.13 -3.27 24.53
C ALA A 329 -6.00 -3.22 22.99
N TRP A 330 -5.47 -4.28 22.40
CA TRP A 330 -5.26 -4.44 20.96
C TRP A 330 -6.59 -4.42 20.18
N PHE A 331 -7.60 -5.10 20.70
CA PHE A 331 -8.93 -5.10 20.07
C PHE A 331 -9.62 -3.75 20.27
N LYS A 332 -9.49 -3.14 21.45
CA LYS A 332 -10.08 -1.82 21.72
C LYS A 332 -9.50 -0.75 20.78
N GLN A 333 -8.18 -0.69 20.63
CA GLN A 333 -7.50 0.22 19.73
C GLN A 333 -7.87 -0.03 18.25
N LEU A 334 -7.99 -1.31 17.85
CA LEU A 334 -8.48 -1.65 16.51
C LEU A 334 -9.90 -1.13 16.28
N PHE A 335 -10.79 -1.30 17.25
CA PHE A 335 -12.16 -0.76 17.18
C PHE A 335 -12.18 0.77 17.10
N GLU A 336 -11.30 1.45 17.83
CA GLU A 336 -11.14 2.92 17.76
C GLU A 336 -10.64 3.36 16.37
N HIS A 337 -9.63 2.67 15.81
CA HIS A 337 -9.14 2.93 14.46
C HIS A 337 -10.24 2.69 13.40
N LEU A 338 -11.00 1.61 13.51
CA LEU A 338 -12.13 1.32 12.64
C LEU A 338 -13.23 2.38 12.76
N HIS A 339 -13.55 2.80 13.98
CA HIS A 339 -14.50 3.88 14.21
C HIS A 339 -14.03 5.19 13.55
N LEU A 340 -12.74 5.50 13.66
CA LEU A 340 -12.14 6.68 13.03
C LEU A 340 -12.27 6.63 11.50
N LEU A 341 -12.07 5.47 10.87
CA LEU A 341 -12.23 5.28 9.41
C LEU A 341 -13.67 5.50 8.91
N TYR A 342 -14.64 5.52 9.81
CA TYR A 342 -16.06 5.73 9.51
C TYR A 342 -16.65 6.94 10.25
N ALA A 343 -15.80 7.79 10.84
CA ALA A 343 -16.24 8.90 11.70
C ALA A 343 -17.08 9.94 10.95
N THR A 344 -16.75 10.23 9.70
CA THR A 344 -17.50 11.16 8.85
C THR A 344 -18.07 10.46 7.64
N ARG A 345 -19.19 10.97 7.10
CA ARG A 345 -19.80 10.43 5.88
C ARG A 345 -18.80 10.39 4.70
N LYS A 346 -17.95 11.42 4.58
CA LYS A 346 -16.94 11.51 3.53
C LYS A 346 -15.86 10.44 3.69
N LEU A 347 -15.37 10.23 4.90
CA LEU A 347 -14.36 9.21 5.20
C LEU A 347 -14.94 7.79 5.08
N ALA A 348 -16.16 7.56 5.57
CA ALA A 348 -16.87 6.28 5.43
C ALA A 348 -17.06 5.86 3.97
N ILE A 349 -17.49 6.78 3.10
CA ILE A 349 -17.61 6.51 1.66
C ILE A 349 -16.24 6.19 1.05
N SER A 350 -15.21 6.97 1.41
CA SER A 350 -13.86 6.81 0.87
C SER A 350 -13.24 5.47 1.26
N SER A 351 -13.25 5.13 2.55
CA SER A 351 -12.77 3.86 3.08
C SER A 351 -13.53 2.68 2.46
N SER A 352 -14.86 2.78 2.32
CA SER A 352 -15.67 1.70 1.75
C SER A 352 -15.38 1.49 0.26
N LEU A 353 -15.31 2.55 -0.54
CA LEU A 353 -14.96 2.46 -1.96
C LEU A 353 -13.52 1.96 -2.15
N LEU A 354 -12.60 2.38 -1.29
CA LEU A 354 -11.21 1.94 -1.28
C LEU A 354 -11.10 0.43 -1.05
N PHE A 355 -11.74 -0.07 0.02
CA PHE A 355 -11.75 -1.51 0.32
C PHE A 355 -12.46 -2.32 -0.77
N LEU A 356 -13.52 -1.76 -1.36
CA LEU A 356 -14.20 -2.38 -2.50
C LEU A 356 -13.29 -2.46 -3.73
N SER A 357 -12.57 -1.38 -4.08
CA SER A 357 -11.60 -1.37 -5.19
C SER A 357 -10.52 -2.43 -4.99
N TRP A 358 -9.96 -2.51 -3.77
CA TRP A 358 -8.96 -3.52 -3.40
C TRP A 358 -9.50 -4.96 -3.43
N THR A 359 -10.77 -5.16 -3.06
CA THR A 359 -11.43 -6.47 -3.13
C THR A 359 -11.64 -6.90 -4.59
N ILE A 360 -12.20 -6.01 -5.42
CA ILE A 360 -12.49 -6.29 -6.83
C ILE A 360 -11.19 -6.61 -7.58
N ILE A 361 -10.15 -5.79 -7.42
CA ILE A 361 -8.88 -6.05 -8.10
C ILE A 361 -8.20 -7.33 -7.60
N GLY A 362 -8.40 -7.68 -6.33
CA GLY A 362 -7.92 -8.92 -5.73
C GLY A 362 -8.47 -10.18 -6.42
N ILE A 363 -9.72 -10.17 -6.87
CA ILE A 363 -10.30 -11.28 -7.65
C ILE A 363 -9.90 -11.18 -9.11
N CYS A 364 -10.10 -10.02 -9.73
CA CYS A 364 -10.17 -9.96 -11.19
C CYS A 364 -8.79 -10.05 -11.84
N TYR A 365 -7.71 -9.61 -11.19
CA TYR A 365 -6.36 -9.79 -11.73
C TYR A 365 -5.90 -11.26 -11.70
N PRO A 366 -5.89 -11.96 -10.54
CA PRO A 366 -5.50 -13.38 -10.50
C PRO A 366 -6.41 -14.29 -11.31
N LEU A 367 -7.73 -14.06 -11.27
CA LEU A 367 -8.70 -14.87 -12.01
C LEU A 367 -8.47 -14.78 -13.52
N TYR A 368 -8.22 -13.57 -14.03
CA TYR A 368 -7.87 -13.38 -15.43
C TYR A 368 -6.61 -14.16 -15.80
N THR A 369 -5.54 -14.01 -15.01
CA THR A 369 -4.26 -14.71 -15.30
C THR A 369 -4.36 -16.24 -15.24
N ALA A 370 -5.26 -16.77 -14.41
CA ALA A 370 -5.43 -18.22 -14.25
C ALA A 370 -6.20 -18.87 -15.42
N PHE A 371 -7.21 -18.20 -15.97
CA PHE A 371 -8.07 -18.75 -17.03
C PHE A 371 -7.59 -18.41 -18.44
N LEU A 372 -6.78 -17.38 -18.60
CA LEU A 372 -6.37 -16.86 -19.90
C LEU A 372 -5.68 -17.90 -20.80
N PRO A 373 -4.70 -18.69 -20.33
CA PRO A 373 -4.02 -19.66 -21.20
C PRO A 373 -5.00 -20.70 -21.78
N PHE A 374 -5.89 -21.23 -20.94
CA PHE A 374 -6.89 -22.23 -21.33
C PHE A 374 -7.90 -21.70 -22.35
N PHE A 375 -8.34 -20.45 -22.18
CA PHE A 375 -9.26 -19.82 -23.14
C PHE A 375 -8.63 -19.62 -24.52
N LEU A 376 -7.35 -19.23 -24.59
CA LEU A 376 -6.67 -19.04 -25.86
C LEU A 376 -6.40 -20.37 -26.55
N GLU A 377 -6.02 -21.39 -25.79
CA GLU A 377 -5.86 -22.75 -26.29
C GLU A 377 -7.17 -23.32 -26.84
N SER A 378 -8.30 -23.14 -26.15
CA SER A 378 -9.62 -23.62 -26.62
C SER A 378 -10.10 -22.94 -27.91
N ARG A 379 -9.54 -21.76 -28.24
CA ARG A 379 -9.77 -21.04 -29.50
C ARG A 379 -8.79 -21.43 -30.61
N GLY A 380 -7.87 -22.35 -30.34
CA GLY A 380 -6.84 -22.78 -31.30
C GLY A 380 -5.70 -21.77 -31.47
N ALA A 381 -5.44 -20.91 -30.47
CA ALA A 381 -4.32 -19.98 -30.53
C ALA A 381 -2.98 -20.71 -30.39
N GLU A 382 -2.05 -20.45 -31.32
CA GLU A 382 -0.70 -21.01 -31.29
C GLU A 382 0.23 -20.08 -30.50
N LEU A 383 0.35 -20.33 -29.18
CA LEU A 383 1.11 -19.50 -28.24
C LEU A 383 2.61 -19.83 -28.19
N GLY A 384 3.12 -20.59 -29.16
CA GLY A 384 4.51 -21.00 -29.28
C GLY A 384 4.69 -22.50 -29.19
N ASP A 385 5.92 -22.93 -28.97
CA ASP A 385 6.36 -24.33 -28.90
C ASP A 385 6.12 -24.99 -27.53
N GLY A 386 5.51 -24.27 -26.58
CA GLY A 386 5.34 -24.72 -25.20
C GLY A 386 6.65 -24.83 -24.42
N SER A 387 7.78 -24.40 -24.98
CA SER A 387 9.07 -24.52 -24.30
C SER A 387 9.18 -23.59 -23.10
N ILE A 388 10.01 -24.00 -22.14
CA ILE A 388 10.40 -23.17 -21.00
C ILE A 388 10.99 -21.83 -21.51
N ASP A 389 11.79 -21.86 -22.58
CA ASP A 389 12.39 -20.65 -23.15
C ASP A 389 11.34 -19.67 -23.67
N THR A 390 10.34 -20.14 -24.42
CA THR A 390 9.27 -19.26 -24.91
C THR A 390 8.46 -18.68 -23.76
N THR A 391 8.10 -19.51 -22.78
CA THR A 391 7.31 -19.07 -21.61
C THR A 391 8.04 -18.00 -20.81
N TYR A 392 9.30 -18.24 -20.44
CA TYR A 392 10.06 -17.29 -19.62
C TYR A 392 10.46 -16.04 -20.40
N LYS A 393 10.78 -16.14 -21.69
CA LYS A 393 11.01 -14.98 -22.56
C LYS A 393 9.78 -14.06 -22.59
N ASN A 394 8.61 -14.64 -22.81
CA ASN A 394 7.35 -13.91 -22.88
C ASN A 394 7.04 -13.22 -21.54
N LEU A 395 7.22 -13.94 -20.42
CA LEU A 395 7.07 -13.37 -19.08
C LEU A 395 8.09 -12.25 -18.83
N ALA A 396 9.34 -12.40 -19.23
CA ALA A 396 10.37 -11.39 -19.02
C ALA A 396 10.02 -10.09 -19.73
N ILE A 397 9.58 -10.18 -20.99
CA ILE A 397 9.12 -9.02 -21.78
C ILE A 397 7.90 -8.37 -21.12
N ALA A 398 6.88 -9.16 -20.79
CA ALA A 398 5.63 -8.64 -20.23
C ALA A 398 5.83 -7.96 -18.86
N ASN A 399 6.70 -8.51 -18.00
CA ASN A 399 7.03 -7.91 -16.70
C ASN A 399 7.97 -6.70 -16.84
N ALA A 400 8.92 -6.72 -17.79
CA ALA A 400 9.78 -5.55 -18.03
C ALA A 400 8.97 -4.34 -18.52
N CYS A 401 7.99 -4.57 -19.38
CA CYS A 401 7.10 -3.52 -19.85
C CYS A 401 6.21 -2.96 -18.74
N SER A 402 5.83 -3.77 -17.73
CA SER A 402 4.92 -3.34 -16.67
C SER A 402 5.42 -2.12 -15.89
N VAL A 403 6.74 -1.93 -15.85
CA VAL A 403 7.44 -0.76 -15.27
C VAL A 403 6.94 0.57 -15.86
N ALA A 404 6.51 0.58 -17.13
CA ALA A 404 5.99 1.79 -17.77
C ALA A 404 4.65 2.25 -17.19
N GLY A 405 3.85 1.35 -16.60
CA GLY A 405 2.52 1.68 -16.06
C GLY A 405 2.58 2.77 -14.97
N PRO A 406 3.35 2.58 -13.88
CA PRO A 406 3.47 3.57 -12.82
C PRO A 406 4.17 4.87 -13.27
N ILE A 407 5.05 4.79 -14.27
CA ILE A 407 5.68 5.98 -14.90
C ILE A 407 4.62 6.80 -15.63
N ILE A 408 3.77 6.15 -16.43
CA ILE A 408 2.65 6.80 -17.12
C ILE A 408 1.68 7.39 -16.09
N ALA A 409 1.33 6.64 -15.05
CA ALA A 409 0.44 7.10 -13.98
C ALA A 409 1.00 8.35 -13.28
N ALA A 410 2.29 8.38 -12.95
CA ALA A 410 2.94 9.56 -12.40
C ALA A 410 2.92 10.75 -13.38
N GLY A 411 3.13 10.48 -14.67
CA GLY A 411 3.04 11.47 -15.75
C GLY A 411 1.66 12.11 -15.88
N LEU A 412 0.58 11.32 -15.73
CA LEU A 412 -0.80 11.80 -15.81
C LEU A 412 -1.14 12.84 -14.72
N LEU A 413 -0.42 12.85 -13.60
CA LEU A 413 -0.62 13.81 -12.51
C LEU A 413 -0.08 15.20 -12.81
N PHE A 414 0.82 15.32 -13.80
CA PHE A 414 1.34 16.60 -14.26
C PHE A 414 0.42 17.28 -15.27
N ILE A 415 -0.67 16.61 -15.70
CA ILE A 415 -1.64 17.21 -16.61
C ILE A 415 -2.35 18.36 -15.86
N PRO A 416 -2.22 19.60 -16.34
CA PRO A 416 -2.78 20.75 -15.64
C PRO A 416 -4.31 20.68 -15.63
N SER A 417 -4.91 21.14 -14.54
CA SER A 417 -6.36 21.18 -14.39
C SER A 417 -6.99 22.07 -15.46
N ILE A 418 -7.96 21.52 -16.19
CA ILE A 418 -8.66 22.23 -17.26
C ILE A 418 -9.86 22.96 -16.63
N PRO A 419 -9.97 24.29 -16.77
CA PRO A 419 -11.14 25.02 -16.26
C PRO A 419 -12.39 24.59 -17.04
N TYR A 420 -13.45 24.19 -16.32
CA TYR A 420 -14.70 23.75 -16.91
C TYR A 420 -15.89 24.40 -16.20
N GLY A 421 -16.58 25.31 -16.89
CA GLY A 421 -17.72 26.05 -16.34
C GLY A 421 -17.34 27.09 -15.27
N LYS A 422 -18.35 27.75 -14.69
CA LYS A 422 -18.15 28.77 -13.65
C LYS A 422 -17.61 28.13 -12.37
N GLY A 423 -16.32 28.31 -12.11
CA GLY A 423 -15.67 28.00 -10.82
C GLY A 423 -15.26 26.54 -10.61
N ARG A 424 -15.43 25.65 -11.60
CA ARG A 424 -14.99 24.24 -11.48
C ARG A 424 -13.74 24.00 -12.32
N LYS A 425 -12.82 23.20 -11.79
CA LYS A 425 -11.62 22.73 -12.47
C LYS A 425 -11.71 21.21 -12.62
N PHE A 426 -11.44 20.71 -13.82
CA PHE A 426 -11.28 19.28 -14.06
C PHE A 426 -9.80 18.94 -13.90
N THR A 427 -9.47 18.26 -12.80
CA THR A 427 -8.13 17.76 -12.53
C THR A 427 -8.11 16.27 -12.81
N VAL A 428 -7.15 15.79 -13.60
CA VAL A 428 -6.96 14.35 -13.81
C VAL A 428 -6.64 13.72 -12.46
N GLY A 429 -5.60 14.19 -11.77
CA GLY A 429 -5.27 13.76 -10.41
C GLY A 429 -5.14 12.24 -10.27
N ARG A 430 -5.23 11.75 -9.04
CA ARG A 430 -5.24 10.32 -8.71
C ARG A 430 -6.49 9.64 -9.24
N ARG A 431 -7.66 10.28 -9.09
CA ARG A 431 -8.95 9.68 -9.50
C ARG A 431 -9.02 9.43 -10.99
N GLY A 432 -8.62 10.42 -11.80
CA GLY A 432 -8.58 10.31 -13.26
C GLY A 432 -7.50 9.35 -13.74
N ALA A 433 -6.31 9.34 -13.13
CA ALA A 433 -5.26 8.36 -13.47
C ALA A 433 -5.72 6.91 -13.21
N MET A 434 -6.39 6.65 -12.07
CA MET A 434 -7.03 5.35 -11.82
C MET A 434 -8.12 5.05 -12.85
N CYS A 435 -9.01 6.00 -13.15
CA CYS A 435 -10.07 5.78 -14.14
C CYS A 435 -9.50 5.42 -15.53
N ILE A 436 -8.48 6.15 -16.00
CA ILE A 436 -7.79 5.87 -17.27
C ILE A 436 -7.18 4.47 -17.24
N GLY A 437 -6.45 4.12 -16.18
CA GLY A 437 -5.87 2.79 -16.01
C GLY A 437 -6.92 1.67 -16.04
N ALA A 438 -8.05 1.87 -15.35
CA ALA A 438 -9.15 0.90 -15.30
C ALA A 438 -9.82 0.69 -16.66
N LEU A 439 -10.16 1.78 -17.36
CA LEU A 439 -10.82 1.71 -18.67
C LEU A 439 -9.89 1.13 -19.74
N LEU A 440 -8.62 1.53 -19.75
CA LEU A 440 -7.64 0.93 -20.65
C LEU A 440 -7.44 -0.56 -20.36
N SER A 441 -7.35 -0.94 -19.07
CA SER A 441 -7.26 -2.35 -18.68
C SER A 441 -8.46 -3.14 -19.20
N MET A 442 -9.69 -2.65 -18.96
CA MET A 442 -10.91 -3.25 -19.51
C MET A 442 -10.81 -3.43 -21.04
N THR A 443 -10.45 -2.38 -21.79
CA THR A 443 -10.35 -2.45 -23.25
C THR A 443 -9.34 -3.49 -23.70
N PHE A 444 -8.14 -3.53 -23.12
CA PHE A 444 -7.11 -4.48 -23.52
C PHE A 444 -7.41 -5.91 -23.06
N LEU A 445 -8.06 -6.11 -21.92
CA LEU A 445 -8.53 -7.44 -21.48
C LEU A 445 -9.59 -8.01 -22.43
N PHE A 446 -10.53 -7.18 -22.91
CA PHE A 446 -11.47 -7.61 -23.96
C PHE A 446 -10.75 -7.89 -25.29
N ALA A 447 -9.86 -7.00 -25.71
CA ALA A 447 -9.12 -7.17 -26.96
C ALA A 447 -8.19 -8.40 -26.94
N TYR A 448 -7.70 -8.80 -25.76
CA TYR A 448 -6.90 -10.01 -25.57
C TYR A 448 -7.62 -11.28 -26.05
N THR A 449 -8.96 -11.29 -26.02
CA THR A 449 -9.74 -12.45 -26.46
C THR A 449 -9.65 -12.74 -27.96
N ALA A 450 -9.10 -11.82 -28.75
CA ALA A 450 -8.93 -11.96 -30.19
C ALA A 450 -7.54 -12.50 -30.61
N ILE A 451 -6.70 -12.89 -29.65
CA ILE A 451 -5.33 -13.34 -29.92
C ILE A 451 -5.31 -14.74 -30.51
N THR A 452 -4.51 -14.91 -31.57
CA THR A 452 -4.36 -16.20 -32.27
C THR A 452 -2.92 -16.70 -32.34
N ASN A 453 -1.92 -15.85 -32.07
CA ASN A 453 -0.51 -16.23 -32.14
C ASN A 453 0.33 -15.69 -30.97
N ASN A 454 1.52 -16.27 -30.80
CA ASN A 454 2.44 -15.92 -29.72
C ASN A 454 2.87 -14.44 -29.71
N ALA A 455 3.16 -13.84 -30.86
CA ALA A 455 3.62 -12.45 -30.91
C ALA A 455 2.53 -11.48 -30.41
N GLN A 456 1.28 -11.72 -30.80
CA GLN A 456 0.12 -11.01 -30.26
C GLN A 456 -0.02 -11.24 -28.75
N ASN A 457 0.11 -12.49 -28.28
CA ASN A 457 0.05 -12.81 -26.85
C ASN A 457 1.06 -12.00 -26.04
N VAL A 458 2.31 -11.92 -26.48
CA VAL A 458 3.35 -11.13 -25.80
C VAL A 458 3.03 -9.64 -25.81
N ALA A 459 2.63 -9.09 -26.96
CA ALA A 459 2.33 -7.67 -27.11
C ALA A 459 1.13 -7.26 -26.22
N PHE A 460 0.03 -8.01 -26.27
CA PHE A 460 -1.14 -7.73 -25.45
C PHE A 460 -0.91 -8.03 -23.97
N SER A 461 -0.10 -9.02 -23.60
CA SER A 461 0.37 -9.23 -22.21
C SER A 461 1.11 -8.01 -21.69
N ALA A 462 2.06 -7.50 -22.47
CA ALA A 462 2.85 -6.34 -22.10
C ALA A 462 1.96 -5.10 -21.93
N VAL A 463 1.09 -4.81 -22.89
CA VAL A 463 0.20 -3.64 -22.83
C VAL A 463 -0.83 -3.77 -21.70
N THR A 464 -1.41 -4.95 -21.51
CA THR A 464 -2.36 -5.22 -20.41
C THR A 464 -1.69 -5.04 -19.05
N ASN A 465 -0.45 -5.52 -18.89
CA ASN A 465 0.31 -5.25 -17.67
C ASN A 465 0.52 -3.75 -17.48
N VAL A 466 0.98 -3.02 -18.51
CA VAL A 466 1.16 -1.56 -18.42
C VAL A 466 -0.11 -0.87 -17.93
N THR A 467 -1.26 -1.17 -18.51
CA THR A 467 -2.52 -0.50 -18.18
C THR A 467 -3.05 -0.87 -16.79
N ILE A 468 -2.91 -2.14 -16.39
CA ILE A 468 -3.24 -2.60 -15.04
C ILE A 468 -2.36 -1.93 -13.99
N PHE A 469 -1.06 -1.75 -14.28
CA PHE A 469 -0.14 -1.09 -13.36
C PHE A 469 -0.28 0.44 -13.30
N ILE A 470 -0.93 1.08 -14.28
CA ILE A 470 -1.41 2.47 -14.12
C ILE A 470 -2.42 2.53 -12.95
N TYR A 471 -3.38 1.61 -12.94
CA TYR A 471 -4.38 1.53 -11.88
C TYR A 471 -3.76 1.17 -10.53
N PHE A 472 -3.01 0.06 -10.45
CA PHE A 472 -2.39 -0.39 -9.21
C PHE A 472 -1.45 0.66 -8.62
N GLY A 473 -0.57 1.25 -9.44
CA GLY A 473 0.39 2.24 -8.95
C GLY A 473 -0.28 3.49 -8.39
N THR A 474 -1.43 3.88 -8.95
CA THR A 474 -2.20 5.00 -8.42
C THR A 474 -2.98 4.61 -7.17
N LEU A 475 -3.61 3.43 -7.13
CA LEU A 475 -4.36 2.95 -5.97
C LEU A 475 -3.47 2.77 -4.74
N PHE A 476 -2.25 2.25 -4.92
CA PHE A 476 -1.26 2.11 -3.84
C PHE A 476 -0.85 3.44 -3.23
N ALA A 477 -0.71 4.51 -4.03
CA ALA A 477 -0.42 5.84 -3.51
C ALA A 477 -1.65 6.49 -2.87
N PHE A 478 -2.82 6.31 -3.48
CA PHE A 478 -4.09 6.86 -3.02
C PHE A 478 -4.52 6.30 -1.66
N THR A 479 -4.22 5.03 -1.38
CA THR A 479 -4.58 4.33 -0.13
C THR A 479 -4.10 5.08 1.13
N PRO A 480 -2.79 5.29 1.35
CA PRO A 480 -2.31 6.01 2.54
C PRO A 480 -2.62 7.51 2.50
N GLU A 481 -2.86 8.10 1.33
CA GLU A 481 -3.18 9.53 1.18
C GLU A 481 -4.59 9.88 1.69
N VAL A 482 -5.55 8.95 1.52
CA VAL A 482 -6.94 9.15 1.95
C VAL A 482 -7.15 8.79 3.43
N LEU A 483 -6.28 7.95 3.99
CA LEU A 483 -6.41 7.46 5.35
C LEU A 483 -5.76 8.43 6.36
N PRO A 484 -6.41 8.75 7.50
CA PRO A 484 -5.86 9.60 8.54
C PRO A 484 -4.54 9.04 9.11
N SER A 485 -3.56 9.90 9.39
CA SER A 485 -2.22 9.47 9.88
C SER A 485 -2.28 8.50 11.07
N ARG A 486 -3.20 8.69 12.02
CA ARG A 486 -3.31 7.85 13.23
C ARG A 486 -3.70 6.41 12.98
N CYS A 487 -4.51 6.14 11.95
CA CYS A 487 -4.98 4.79 11.62
C CYS A 487 -4.57 4.36 10.20
N ARG A 488 -3.59 5.06 9.61
CA ARG A 488 -3.17 4.86 8.21
C ARG A 488 -2.67 3.45 7.96
N ALA A 489 -1.77 2.92 8.80
CA ALA A 489 -1.24 1.58 8.61
C ALA A 489 -2.32 0.51 8.83
N THR A 490 -3.21 0.72 9.82
CA THR A 490 -4.38 -0.13 10.07
C THR A 490 -5.32 -0.19 8.86
N GLY A 491 -5.70 0.97 8.30
CA GLY A 491 -6.58 1.04 7.12
C GLY A 491 -5.94 0.45 5.87
N ASN A 492 -4.65 0.67 5.65
CA ASN A 492 -3.89 0.05 4.56
C ASN A 492 -3.82 -1.48 4.74
N GLY A 493 -3.59 -1.95 5.97
CA GLY A 493 -3.61 -3.38 6.30
C GLY A 493 -4.94 -4.05 5.99
N ILE A 494 -6.06 -3.40 6.33
CA ILE A 494 -7.42 -3.89 6.00
C ILE A 494 -7.62 -3.93 4.49
N ALA A 495 -7.26 -2.86 3.78
CA ALA A 495 -7.37 -2.78 2.33
C ALA A 495 -6.63 -3.94 1.63
N ILE A 496 -5.37 -4.16 2.00
CA ILE A 496 -4.58 -5.27 1.45
C ILE A 496 -5.13 -6.63 1.89
N ALA A 497 -5.59 -6.78 3.14
CA ALA A 497 -6.20 -8.01 3.63
C ALA A 497 -7.44 -8.39 2.80
N CYS A 498 -8.31 -7.42 2.48
CA CYS A 498 -9.45 -7.62 1.58
C CYS A 498 -9.00 -8.12 0.20
N THR A 499 -7.95 -7.53 -0.39
CA THR A 499 -7.37 -8.01 -1.66
C THR A 499 -6.90 -9.45 -1.58
N ARG A 500 -6.25 -9.85 -0.47
CA ARG A 500 -5.72 -11.21 -0.32
C ARG A 500 -6.82 -12.25 -0.10
N ILE A 501 -7.86 -11.91 0.67
CA ILE A 501 -9.06 -12.76 0.81
C ILE A 501 -9.73 -12.91 -0.55
N ALA A 502 -9.93 -11.83 -1.29
CA ALA A 502 -10.57 -11.87 -2.59
C ALA A 502 -9.75 -12.72 -3.59
N GLY A 503 -8.42 -12.55 -3.59
CA GLY A 503 -7.53 -13.28 -4.48
C GLY A 503 -7.39 -14.77 -4.22
N ILE A 504 -7.65 -15.25 -2.99
CA ILE A 504 -7.60 -16.70 -2.70
C ILE A 504 -8.63 -17.50 -3.50
N PHE A 505 -9.74 -16.86 -3.89
CA PHE A 505 -10.81 -17.53 -4.63
C PHE A 505 -10.41 -17.82 -6.08
N ALA A 506 -9.55 -17.02 -6.71
CA ALA A 506 -9.17 -17.22 -8.11
C ALA A 506 -8.58 -18.61 -8.41
N PRO A 507 -7.52 -19.07 -7.72
CA PRO A 507 -7.00 -20.43 -7.90
C PRO A 507 -8.00 -21.53 -7.50
N LEU A 508 -8.90 -21.29 -6.54
CA LEU A 508 -9.96 -22.26 -6.20
C LEU A 508 -11.00 -22.37 -7.33
N ILE A 509 -11.41 -21.25 -7.89
CA ILE A 509 -12.31 -21.19 -9.05
C ILE A 509 -11.64 -21.86 -10.25
N ALA A 510 -10.34 -21.64 -10.47
CA ALA A 510 -9.60 -22.30 -11.55
C ALA A 510 -9.47 -23.82 -11.35
N TYR A 511 -9.32 -24.28 -10.12
CA TYR A 511 -9.17 -25.70 -9.82
C TYR A 511 -10.49 -26.49 -9.86
N PHE A 512 -11.57 -25.90 -9.33
CA PHE A 512 -12.89 -26.56 -9.26
C PHE A 512 -13.83 -26.19 -10.41
N GLY A 513 -13.54 -25.10 -11.12
CA GLY A 513 -14.35 -24.61 -12.24
C GLY A 513 -13.91 -25.19 -13.58
N ASP A 514 -14.74 -24.96 -14.58
CA ASP A 514 -14.43 -25.30 -15.97
C ASP A 514 -13.50 -24.25 -16.57
N THR A 515 -12.21 -24.59 -16.70
CA THR A 515 -11.18 -23.71 -17.27
C THR A 515 -11.34 -23.45 -18.76
N SER A 516 -12.20 -24.21 -19.45
CA SER A 516 -12.54 -23.95 -20.86
C SER A 516 -13.55 -22.80 -21.04
N SER A 517 -14.21 -22.39 -19.95
CA SER A 517 -15.20 -21.31 -19.98
C SER A 517 -14.54 -19.95 -20.17
N SER A 518 -15.13 -19.14 -21.07
CA SER A 518 -14.72 -17.76 -21.31
C SER A 518 -15.31 -16.76 -20.30
N VAL A 519 -16.26 -17.20 -19.48
CA VAL A 519 -17.00 -16.34 -18.53
C VAL A 519 -16.07 -15.61 -17.56
N PRO A 520 -15.08 -16.26 -16.91
CA PRO A 520 -14.21 -15.59 -15.96
C PRO A 520 -13.45 -14.41 -16.57
N ILE A 521 -13.05 -14.51 -17.85
CA ILE A 521 -12.32 -13.46 -18.56
C ILE A 521 -13.21 -12.24 -18.77
N TYR A 522 -14.45 -12.44 -19.24
CA TYR A 522 -15.41 -11.35 -19.44
C TYR A 522 -15.83 -10.69 -18.11
N VAL A 523 -16.01 -11.50 -17.06
CA VAL A 523 -16.26 -10.99 -15.70
C VAL A 523 -15.11 -10.10 -15.24
N CYS A 524 -13.85 -10.51 -15.45
CA CYS A 524 -12.69 -9.71 -15.09
C CYS A 524 -12.65 -8.36 -15.82
N ALA A 525 -12.93 -8.35 -17.13
CA ALA A 525 -13.01 -7.10 -17.89
C ALA A 525 -14.15 -6.20 -17.38
N GLY A 526 -15.32 -6.78 -17.08
CA GLY A 526 -16.44 -6.08 -16.44
C GLY A 526 -16.09 -5.51 -15.06
N CYS A 527 -15.29 -6.21 -14.26
CA CYS A 527 -14.78 -5.68 -12.99
C CYS A 527 -13.99 -4.39 -13.20
N PHE A 528 -13.11 -4.34 -14.19
CA PHE A 528 -12.31 -3.15 -14.49
C PHE A 528 -13.19 -1.99 -14.95
N ALA A 529 -14.29 -2.26 -15.67
CA ALA A 529 -15.32 -1.25 -15.94
C ALA A 529 -15.91 -0.70 -14.63
N GLY A 530 -16.29 -1.60 -13.71
CA GLY A 530 -16.80 -1.24 -12.38
C GLY A 530 -15.80 -0.45 -11.54
N LEU A 531 -14.51 -0.79 -11.59
CA LEU A 531 -13.43 -0.02 -10.95
C LEU A 531 -13.37 1.40 -11.52
N GLY A 532 -13.49 1.56 -12.84
CA GLY A 532 -13.59 2.88 -13.47
C GLY A 532 -14.77 3.69 -12.97
N VAL A 533 -15.93 3.05 -12.78
CA VAL A 533 -17.14 3.68 -12.19
C VAL A 533 -16.89 4.11 -10.75
N ILE A 534 -16.31 3.23 -9.91
CA ILE A 534 -15.95 3.54 -8.52
C ILE A 534 -15.05 4.77 -8.43
N CYS A 535 -14.10 4.92 -9.36
CA CYS A 535 -13.18 6.06 -9.38
C CYS A 535 -13.89 7.42 -9.45
N PHE A 536 -15.04 7.50 -10.14
CA PHE A 536 -15.84 8.74 -10.21
C PHE A 536 -16.55 9.09 -8.90
N PHE A 537 -16.80 8.10 -8.04
CA PHE A 537 -17.51 8.28 -6.78
C PHE A 537 -16.60 8.53 -5.57
N TYR A 538 -15.27 8.43 -5.73
CA TYR A 538 -14.36 8.84 -4.66
C TYR A 538 -14.59 10.31 -4.32
N PRO A 539 -14.83 10.68 -3.05
CA PRO A 539 -15.12 12.06 -2.68
C PRO A 539 -13.85 12.91 -2.46
N PHE A 540 -12.67 12.29 -2.34
CA PHE A 540 -11.38 12.99 -2.16
C PHE A 540 -10.51 12.94 -3.42
N GLU A 541 -9.87 14.07 -3.74
CA GLU A 541 -8.69 14.13 -4.62
C GLU A 541 -7.46 14.52 -3.80
N PRO A 542 -6.59 13.57 -3.45
CA PRO A 542 -5.38 13.87 -2.71
C PRO A 542 -4.37 14.69 -3.51
N ALA A 543 -4.44 14.69 -4.85
CA ALA A 543 -3.53 15.51 -5.65
C ALA A 543 -3.69 17.02 -5.39
N GLU A 544 -4.82 17.46 -4.83
CA GLU A 544 -5.12 18.86 -4.53
C GLU A 544 -5.05 19.19 -3.03
N THR A 545 -4.97 18.18 -2.15
CA THR A 545 -5.03 18.35 -0.69
C THR A 545 -4.03 17.43 0.00
N ARG A 546 -3.17 17.99 0.87
CA ARG A 546 -2.14 17.21 1.56
C ARG A 546 -2.80 16.16 2.45
N ALA A 547 -2.24 14.95 2.46
CA ALA A 547 -2.67 13.87 3.34
C ALA A 547 -2.49 14.29 4.82
N MET A 548 -3.58 14.25 5.61
CA MET A 548 -3.60 14.59 7.04
C MET A 548 -2.64 13.72 7.83
#